data_AF-A0A920SWJ0-F1
#
_entry.id   AF-A0A920SWJ0-F1
#
_cell.length_a   1.000
_cell.length_b   1.000
_cell.length_c   1.000
_cell.angle_alpha   90.00
_cell.angle_beta   90.00
_cell.angle_gamma   90.00
#
_symmetry.space_group_name_H-M   'P 1'
#
loop_
_entity.id
_entity.type
_entity.pdbx_description
1 polymer ?
#
loop_
_entity_poly.entity_id
_entity_poly.type
_entity_poly.pdbx_seq_one_letter_code
_entity_poly.pdbx_strand_id
1 'polypeptide(L)'
;MAKSDVSGKALTVLGPVDPSDLGVVITHEHLLIDLGIVFVEPDTQEGLELAEEPVGIDNLGWLRVNWSSNRDNLVQKDISLATSEAAHYKAAGGGTLVDVTSIGIDRNPMALSKISSATGLHVVMGAGYYVEPRASTGFFRKTARHHNRGDRARCGDGC
;
A
#
# COMPACT_ATOMS: atom_id res chain seq x y z
N MET A 1 -25.36 3.92 18.19
CA MET A 1 -24.58 4.95 17.49
C MET A 1 -25.39 5.41 16.29
N ALA A 2 -25.68 6.70 16.16
CA ALA A 2 -26.33 7.21 14.95
C ALA A 2 -25.39 6.96 13.75
N LYS A 3 -25.92 6.46 12.62
CA LYS A 3 -25.16 6.43 11.37
C LYS A 3 -24.84 7.88 11.01
N SER A 4 -23.59 8.29 11.18
CA SER A 4 -23.12 9.54 10.61
C SER A 4 -23.30 9.44 9.10
N ASP A 5 -23.90 10.48 8.49
CA ASP A 5 -23.98 10.58 7.05
C ASP A 5 -22.56 10.80 6.51
N VAL A 6 -21.97 9.75 5.94
CA VAL A 6 -20.64 9.75 5.32
C VAL A 6 -20.71 10.06 3.83
N SER A 7 -21.91 10.29 3.27
CA SER A 7 -22.08 10.61 1.86
C SER A 7 -21.33 11.90 1.50
N GLY A 8 -20.61 11.89 0.38
CA GLY A 8 -19.84 13.05 -0.10
C GLY A 8 -18.57 13.36 0.70
N LYS A 9 -18.21 12.56 1.72
CA LYS A 9 -17.00 12.76 2.54
C LYS A 9 -15.92 11.74 2.20
N ALA A 10 -14.67 12.11 2.46
CA ALA A 10 -13.54 11.17 2.42
C ALA A 10 -13.40 10.48 3.79
N LEU A 11 -13.34 9.15 3.81
CA LEU A 11 -13.17 8.39 5.05
C LEU A 11 -11.68 8.20 5.36
N THR A 12 -11.21 8.83 6.44
CA THR A 12 -9.83 8.69 6.95
C THR A 12 -9.79 7.74 8.14
N VAL A 13 -8.59 7.35 8.57
CA VAL A 13 -8.37 6.52 9.77
C VAL A 13 -8.79 7.18 11.08
N LEU A 14 -9.06 8.49 11.09
CA LEU A 14 -9.59 9.24 12.24
C LEU A 14 -11.06 9.67 12.06
N GLY A 15 -11.69 9.30 10.95
CA GLY A 15 -13.09 9.63 10.65
C GLY A 15 -13.30 10.33 9.31
N PRO A 16 -14.56 10.67 8.99
CA PRO A 16 -14.90 11.33 7.73
C PRO A 16 -14.45 12.80 7.71
N VAL A 17 -13.98 13.26 6.56
CA VAL A 17 -13.47 14.63 6.31
C VAL A 17 -14.18 15.21 5.09
N ASP A 18 -14.52 16.50 5.12
CA ASP A 18 -15.12 17.18 3.98
C ASP A 18 -14.10 17.34 2.83
N PRO A 19 -14.50 17.18 1.56
CA PRO A 19 -13.57 17.30 0.44
C PRO A 19 -12.81 18.64 0.38
N SER A 20 -13.41 19.73 0.86
CA SER A 20 -12.76 21.04 0.95
C SER A 20 -11.58 21.08 1.92
N ASP A 21 -11.53 20.14 2.86
CA ASP A 21 -10.55 20.15 3.97
C ASP A 21 -9.38 19.21 3.71
N LEU A 22 -9.40 18.45 2.60
CA LEU A 22 -8.35 17.49 2.25
C LEU A 22 -6.99 18.15 1.97
N GLY A 23 -6.98 19.42 1.56
CA GLY A 23 -5.77 20.13 1.16
C GLY A 23 -5.06 19.47 -0.03
N VAL A 24 -3.73 19.58 -0.09
CA VAL A 24 -2.91 18.87 -1.08
C VAL A 24 -2.94 17.38 -0.77
N VAL A 25 -3.16 16.55 -1.78
CA VAL A 25 -3.31 15.09 -1.65
C VAL A 25 -2.25 14.36 -2.47
N ILE A 26 -1.55 13.42 -1.85
CA ILE A 26 -0.80 12.38 -2.56
C ILE A 26 -1.57 11.07 -2.48
N THR A 27 -1.85 10.49 -3.66
CA THR A 27 -2.92 9.50 -3.84
C THR A 27 -2.45 8.05 -3.80
N HIS A 28 -1.15 7.80 -3.67
CA HIS A 28 -0.59 6.45 -3.67
C HIS A 28 0.73 6.43 -2.91
N GLU A 29 0.67 6.07 -1.63
CA GLU A 29 1.86 5.93 -0.79
C GLU A 29 1.76 4.68 0.09
N HIS A 30 2.87 4.37 0.73
CA HIS A 30 2.98 3.30 1.72
C HIS A 30 3.74 3.82 2.93
N LEU A 31 3.03 4.11 4.02
CA LEU A 31 3.66 4.58 5.26
C LEU A 31 4.38 3.45 6.01
N LEU A 32 3.83 2.25 5.91
CA LEU A 32 4.43 1.00 6.40
C LEU A 32 4.15 -0.09 5.39
N ILE A 33 5.11 -0.96 5.13
CA ILE A 33 4.97 -2.00 4.11
C ILE A 33 5.89 -3.19 4.35
N ASP A 34 5.42 -4.36 3.89
CA ASP A 34 6.20 -5.57 3.75
C ASP A 34 6.10 -6.12 2.31
N LEU A 35 7.14 -5.83 1.53
CA LEU A 35 7.29 -6.26 0.15
C LEU A 35 8.11 -7.56 0.02
N GLY A 36 8.29 -8.36 1.06
CA GLY A 36 9.04 -9.62 0.97
C GLY A 36 8.52 -10.59 -0.11
N ILE A 37 7.28 -10.42 -0.57
CA ILE A 37 6.68 -11.20 -1.67
C ILE A 37 7.34 -10.96 -3.04
N VAL A 38 7.92 -9.79 -3.28
CA VAL A 38 8.61 -9.49 -4.54
C VAL A 38 10.11 -9.78 -4.44
N PHE A 39 10.57 -10.38 -3.34
CA PHE A 39 11.98 -10.68 -3.14
C PHE A 39 12.51 -11.59 -4.24
N VAL A 40 13.60 -11.18 -4.88
CA VAL A 40 14.33 -11.94 -5.88
C VAL A 40 15.68 -12.31 -5.30
N GLU A 41 15.91 -13.61 -5.09
CA GLU A 41 17.18 -14.11 -4.57
C GLU A 41 18.31 -13.91 -5.60
N PRO A 42 19.43 -13.26 -5.22
CA PRO A 42 20.60 -13.14 -6.09
C PRO A 42 21.26 -14.49 -6.41
N ASP A 43 21.90 -14.58 -7.58
CA ASP A 43 22.60 -15.77 -8.06
C ASP A 43 24.13 -15.75 -7.82
N THR A 44 24.65 -14.67 -7.25
CA THR A 44 26.06 -14.50 -6.91
C THR A 44 26.27 -14.49 -5.40
N GLN A 45 27.43 -14.98 -4.95
CA GLN A 45 27.80 -14.96 -3.53
C GLN A 45 27.81 -13.53 -2.96
N GLU A 46 28.37 -12.57 -3.70
CA GLU A 46 28.34 -11.14 -3.34
C GLU A 46 26.90 -10.62 -3.23
N GLY A 47 26.02 -10.99 -4.17
CA GLY A 47 24.61 -10.61 -4.11
C GLY A 47 23.89 -11.18 -2.89
N LEU A 48 24.18 -12.43 -2.50
CA LEU A 48 23.59 -13.05 -1.31
C LEU A 48 24.02 -12.33 -0.01
N GLU A 49 25.25 -11.82 0.05
CA GLU A 49 25.73 -11.00 1.16
C GLU A 49 25.02 -9.64 1.18
N LEU A 50 24.95 -8.97 0.02
CA LEU A 50 24.24 -7.70 -0.16
C LEU A 50 22.72 -7.82 0.07
N ALA A 51 22.14 -9.02 -0.03
CA ALA A 51 20.71 -9.24 0.21
C ALA A 51 20.32 -9.11 1.69
N GLU A 52 21.27 -9.40 2.59
CA GLU A 52 21.07 -9.38 4.05
C GLU A 52 21.74 -8.15 4.71
N GLU A 53 22.56 -7.40 3.98
CA GLU A 53 23.19 -6.17 4.46
C GLU A 53 22.13 -5.05 4.65
N PRO A 54 22.14 -4.31 5.76
CA PRO A 54 21.27 -3.14 5.91
C PRO A 54 21.49 -2.11 4.80
N VAL A 55 20.44 -1.34 4.46
CA VAL A 55 20.57 -0.26 3.47
C VAL A 55 21.56 0.78 3.97
N GLY A 56 22.59 1.06 3.15
CA GLY A 56 23.66 1.99 3.48
C GLY A 56 24.17 2.74 2.25
N ILE A 57 24.97 3.78 2.47
CA ILE A 57 25.55 4.55 1.36
C ILE A 57 26.51 3.69 0.51
N ASP A 58 27.18 2.73 1.14
CA ASP A 58 28.18 1.87 0.52
C ASP A 58 27.57 0.85 -0.46
N ASN A 59 26.33 0.40 -0.20
CA ASN A 59 25.61 -0.56 -1.05
C ASN A 59 24.50 0.07 -1.92
N LEU A 60 24.24 1.38 -1.79
CA LEU A 60 23.15 2.06 -2.50
C LEU A 60 23.25 1.94 -4.03
N GLY A 61 24.46 1.90 -4.58
CA GLY A 61 24.68 1.72 -6.01
C GLY A 61 24.09 0.41 -6.53
N TRP A 62 24.29 -0.68 -5.79
CA TRP A 62 23.75 -2.00 -6.11
C TRP A 62 22.24 -2.07 -5.87
N LEU A 63 21.75 -1.50 -4.77
CA LEU A 63 20.32 -1.47 -4.43
C LEU A 63 19.47 -0.78 -5.49
N ARG A 64 19.97 0.27 -6.13
CA ARG A 64 19.24 1.00 -7.18
C ARG A 64 18.89 0.16 -8.40
N VAL A 65 19.67 -0.89 -8.68
CA VAL A 65 19.42 -1.80 -9.79
C VAL A 65 18.80 -3.12 -9.32
N ASN A 66 19.03 -3.52 -8.07
CA ASN A 66 18.56 -4.77 -7.47
C ASN A 66 17.62 -4.52 -6.28
N TRP A 67 16.71 -3.55 -6.40
CA TRP A 67 15.86 -3.06 -5.29
C TRP A 67 15.03 -4.17 -4.64
N SER A 68 14.65 -5.18 -5.42
CA SER A 68 13.86 -6.33 -4.97
C SER A 68 14.70 -7.45 -4.36
N SER A 69 16.01 -7.26 -4.21
CA SER A 69 16.94 -8.31 -3.79
C SER A 69 17.63 -8.02 -2.47
N ASN A 70 17.15 -7.03 -1.71
CA ASN A 70 17.63 -6.73 -0.36
C ASN A 70 16.46 -6.72 0.62
N ARG A 71 16.58 -7.48 1.72
CA ARG A 71 15.46 -7.67 2.66
C ARG A 71 15.14 -6.42 3.47
N ASP A 72 16.15 -5.66 3.84
CA ASP A 72 16.01 -4.42 4.59
C ASP A 72 15.27 -3.35 3.75
N ASN A 73 15.64 -3.21 2.46
CA ASN A 73 15.01 -2.29 1.52
C ASN A 73 13.52 -2.62 1.24
N LEU A 74 13.11 -3.89 1.37
CA LEU A 74 11.74 -4.32 1.10
C LEU A 74 10.78 -4.13 2.28
N VAL A 75 11.29 -3.75 3.45
CA VAL A 75 10.50 -3.68 4.68
C VAL A 75 10.66 -2.32 5.34
N GLN A 76 9.55 -1.61 5.52
CA GLN A 76 9.49 -0.45 6.37
C GLN A 76 8.38 -0.63 7.41
N LYS A 77 8.75 -0.82 8.68
CA LYS A 77 7.81 -1.01 9.81
C LYS A 77 8.03 -0.01 10.94
N ASP A 78 8.98 0.91 10.80
CA ASP A 78 9.28 1.94 11.79
C ASP A 78 8.25 3.08 11.72
N ILE A 79 7.36 3.09 12.71
CA ILE A 79 6.32 4.12 12.87
C ILE A 79 6.92 5.50 13.11
N SER A 80 8.03 5.59 13.86
CA SER A 80 8.68 6.86 14.18
C SER A 80 9.28 7.49 12.93
N LEU A 81 9.98 6.69 12.13
CA LEU A 81 10.54 7.13 10.85
C LEU A 81 9.43 7.53 9.86
N ALA A 82 8.38 6.71 9.72
CA ALA A 82 7.23 7.05 8.89
C ALA A 82 6.55 8.35 9.35
N THR A 83 6.47 8.59 10.66
CA THR A 83 5.92 9.82 11.23
C THR A 83 6.78 11.02 10.88
N SER A 84 8.11 10.93 11.00
CA SER A 84 9.01 12.06 10.68
C SER A 84 9.00 12.39 9.19
N GLU A 85 8.98 11.39 8.30
CA GLU A 85 8.89 11.63 6.86
C GLU A 85 7.54 12.23 6.46
N ALA A 86 6.44 11.72 7.00
CA ALA A 86 5.12 12.29 6.78
C ALA A 86 5.01 13.72 7.32
N ALA A 87 5.70 14.05 8.43
CA ALA A 87 5.75 15.41 8.95
C ALA A 87 6.43 16.40 7.99
N HIS A 88 7.42 15.96 7.20
CA HIS A 88 8.01 16.80 6.14
C HIS A 88 6.96 17.16 5.08
N TYR A 89 6.15 16.18 4.64
CA TYR A 89 5.04 16.45 3.71
C TYR A 89 4.02 17.43 4.29
N LYS A 90 3.64 17.27 5.56
CA LYS A 90 2.77 18.23 6.25
C LYS A 90 3.38 19.63 6.29
N ALA A 91 4.66 19.75 6.63
CA ALA A 91 5.37 21.02 6.71
C ALA A 91 5.47 21.73 5.33
N ALA A 92 5.49 20.95 4.24
CA ALA A 92 5.43 21.46 2.87
C ALA A 92 4.02 21.89 2.41
N GLY A 93 3.00 21.82 3.29
CA GLY A 93 1.61 22.18 2.97
C GLY A 93 0.71 20.99 2.60
N GLY A 94 1.21 19.76 2.76
CA GLY A 94 0.43 18.54 2.57
C GLY A 94 -0.79 18.46 3.48
N GLY A 95 -1.94 18.06 2.93
CA GLY A 95 -3.18 17.88 3.70
C GLY A 95 -3.52 16.41 3.93
N THR A 96 -3.43 15.60 2.88
CA THR A 96 -3.88 14.20 2.88
C THR A 96 -2.88 13.26 2.22
N LEU A 97 -2.79 12.05 2.78
CA LEU A 97 -2.05 10.89 2.29
C LEU A 97 -3.01 9.73 2.08
N VAL A 98 -2.92 9.06 0.93
CA VAL A 98 -3.64 7.80 0.68
C VAL A 98 -2.66 6.65 0.80
N ASP A 99 -2.76 5.89 1.89
CA ASP A 99 -1.99 4.68 2.10
C ASP A 99 -2.68 3.52 1.39
N VAL A 100 -2.07 3.00 0.32
CA VAL A 100 -2.65 1.92 -0.50
C VAL A 100 -2.12 0.54 -0.11
N THR A 101 -1.52 0.42 1.07
CA THR A 101 -1.11 -0.86 1.64
C THR A 101 -2.34 -1.72 1.88
N SER A 102 -2.35 -2.90 1.29
CA SER A 102 -3.51 -3.80 1.26
C SER A 102 -3.23 -5.11 2.00
N ILE A 103 -4.23 -5.99 2.08
CA ILE A 103 -4.03 -7.31 2.68
C ILE A 103 -2.99 -8.05 1.84
N GLY A 104 -1.97 -8.54 2.53
CA GLY A 104 -0.78 -9.11 1.92
C GLY A 104 0.45 -8.33 2.32
N ILE A 105 0.54 -7.05 1.98
CA ILE A 105 1.74 -6.21 2.18
C ILE A 105 1.76 -5.48 3.53
N ASP A 106 1.19 -6.09 4.58
CA ASP A 106 1.21 -5.65 5.99
C ASP A 106 0.44 -4.35 6.34
N ARG A 107 -0.79 -4.21 5.83
CA ARG A 107 -1.68 -3.09 6.19
C ARG A 107 -1.94 -3.02 7.71
N ASN A 108 -1.62 -1.87 8.33
CA ASN A 108 -1.73 -1.66 9.77
C ASN A 108 -2.59 -0.43 10.15
N PRO A 109 -3.90 -0.58 10.38
CA PRO A 109 -4.79 0.55 10.70
C PRO A 109 -4.37 1.31 11.97
N MET A 110 -3.82 0.61 12.97
CA MET A 110 -3.48 1.23 14.24
C MET A 110 -2.24 2.10 14.16
N ALA A 111 -1.26 1.70 13.36
CA ALA A 111 -0.11 2.55 13.09
C ALA A 111 -0.50 3.77 12.25
N LEU A 112 -1.36 3.60 11.22
CA LEU A 112 -1.85 4.71 10.41
C LEU A 112 -2.61 5.75 11.26
N SER A 113 -3.46 5.32 12.20
CA SER A 113 -4.12 6.25 13.14
C SER A 113 -3.12 7.01 14.01
N LYS A 114 -2.04 6.36 14.46
CA LYS A 114 -0.98 7.02 15.25
C LYS A 114 -0.24 8.07 14.43
N ILE A 115 0.16 7.73 13.20
CA ILE A 115 0.86 8.64 12.29
C ILE A 115 -0.04 9.84 11.93
N SER A 116 -1.31 9.59 11.59
CA SER A 116 -2.30 10.64 11.29
C SER A 116 -2.47 11.60 12.46
N SER A 117 -2.65 11.08 13.69
CA SER A 117 -2.78 11.93 14.89
C SER A 117 -1.51 12.71 15.21
N ALA A 118 -0.33 12.11 15.05
CA ALA A 118 0.94 12.74 15.38
C ALA A 118 1.34 13.86 14.39
N THR A 119 1.01 13.68 13.11
CA THR A 119 1.37 14.63 12.05
C THR A 119 0.29 15.67 11.75
N GLY A 120 -0.97 15.39 12.10
CA GLY A 120 -2.11 16.21 11.68
C GLY A 120 -2.41 16.09 10.17
N LEU A 121 -1.94 15.03 9.53
CA LEU A 121 -2.33 14.64 8.17
C LEU A 121 -3.62 13.82 8.23
N HIS A 122 -4.48 14.03 7.23
CA HIS A 122 -5.54 13.09 6.94
C HIS A 122 -4.92 11.86 6.26
N VAL A 123 -5.17 10.67 6.80
CA VAL A 123 -4.69 9.41 6.18
C VAL A 123 -5.89 8.58 5.75
N VAL A 124 -6.05 8.39 4.44
CA VAL A 124 -7.04 7.46 3.86
C VAL A 124 -6.37 6.09 3.75
N MET A 125 -6.99 5.08 4.36
CA MET A 125 -6.46 3.71 4.30
C MET A 125 -7.14 2.92 3.18
N GLY A 126 -6.33 2.33 2.32
CA GLY A 126 -6.74 1.45 1.25
C GLY A 126 -7.32 0.11 1.75
N ALA A 127 -7.86 -0.65 0.80
CA ALA A 127 -8.46 -1.95 1.04
C ALA A 127 -8.17 -2.92 -0.10
N GLY A 128 -8.62 -4.18 0.07
CA GLY A 128 -8.40 -5.25 -0.91
C GLY A 128 -7.22 -6.15 -0.57
N TYR A 129 -6.87 -7.00 -1.53
CA TYR A 129 -5.72 -7.90 -1.50
C TYR A 129 -4.72 -7.45 -2.56
N TYR A 130 -3.42 -7.61 -2.30
CA TYR A 130 -2.36 -7.11 -3.18
C TYR A 130 -2.25 -7.89 -4.51
N VAL A 131 -1.48 -8.98 -4.55
CA VAL A 131 -1.35 -9.86 -5.72
C VAL A 131 -1.66 -11.31 -5.35
N GLU A 132 -1.86 -12.15 -6.36
CA GLU A 132 -2.40 -13.51 -6.30
C GLU A 132 -1.90 -14.41 -5.14
N PRO A 133 -0.62 -14.40 -4.74
CA PRO A 133 -0.15 -15.29 -3.68
C PRO A 133 -0.71 -15.03 -2.27
N ARG A 134 -1.44 -13.91 -2.02
CA ARG A 134 -1.94 -13.55 -0.67
C ARG A 134 -3.45 -13.39 -0.51
N ALA A 135 -4.26 -13.68 -1.52
CA ALA A 135 -5.68 -13.96 -1.26
C ALA A 135 -5.86 -15.44 -0.91
N SER A 136 -6.84 -15.77 -0.06
CA SER A 136 -7.14 -17.17 0.24
C SER A 136 -7.37 -17.95 -1.07
N THR A 137 -6.96 -19.22 -1.13
CA THR A 137 -7.16 -20.11 -2.29
C THR A 137 -8.63 -20.15 -2.78
N GLY A 138 -9.59 -19.78 -1.93
CA GLY A 138 -11.00 -19.63 -2.27
C GLY A 138 -11.40 -18.32 -2.98
N PHE A 139 -10.60 -17.26 -2.90
CA PHE A 139 -10.90 -15.94 -3.47
C PHE A 139 -10.74 -15.92 -5.00
N PHE A 140 -9.63 -16.42 -5.54
CA PHE A 140 -9.39 -16.47 -6.99
C PHE A 140 -10.13 -17.61 -7.71
N ARG A 141 -10.62 -18.62 -6.97
CA ARG A 141 -11.44 -19.70 -7.55
C ARG A 141 -12.79 -19.18 -8.09
N LYS A 142 -13.24 -18.00 -7.66
CA LYS A 142 -14.49 -17.37 -8.11
C LYS A 142 -14.32 -16.47 -9.34
N THR A 143 -13.16 -15.85 -9.54
CA THR A 143 -12.90 -14.98 -10.71
C THR A 143 -12.75 -15.75 -12.02
N ALA A 144 -12.14 -16.94 -11.98
CA ALA A 144 -12.01 -17.81 -13.16
C ALA A 144 -13.36 -18.34 -13.70
N ARG A 145 -14.40 -18.43 -12.85
CA ARG A 145 -15.73 -18.91 -13.27
C ARG A 145 -16.63 -17.83 -13.88
N HIS A 146 -16.32 -16.55 -13.66
CA HIS A 146 -17.08 -15.44 -14.25
C HIS A 146 -16.52 -14.97 -15.60
N HIS A 147 -15.21 -15.09 -15.84
CA HIS A 147 -14.63 -14.78 -17.16
C HIS A 147 -14.98 -15.81 -18.25
N ASN A 148 -15.35 -17.04 -17.88
CA ASN A 148 -15.73 -18.10 -18.83
C ASN A 148 -17.26 -18.31 -18.97
N ARG A 149 -18.08 -17.37 -18.48
CA ARG A 149 -19.56 -17.41 -18.60
C ARG A 149 -20.16 -16.25 -19.40
N GLY A 150 -19.34 -15.53 -20.14
CA GLY A 150 -19.79 -14.50 -21.06
C GLY A 150 -19.21 -14.72 -22.45
N ASP A 151 -19.68 -15.74 -23.19
CA ASP A 151 -19.54 -15.71 -24.66
C ASP A 151 -20.39 -16.67 -25.50
N ARG A 152 -21.45 -17.30 -24.97
CA ARG A 152 -22.42 -18.06 -25.81
C ARG A 152 -23.83 -18.03 -25.25
N ALA A 153 -24.52 -16.89 -25.36
CA ALA A 153 -25.98 -16.83 -25.37
C ALA A 153 -26.43 -15.38 -25.65
N ARG A 154 -26.43 -14.98 -26.94
CA ARG A 154 -27.30 -13.95 -27.55
C ARG A 154 -26.80 -13.65 -28.96
N CYS A 155 -27.01 -14.59 -29.87
CA CYS A 155 -27.36 -14.24 -31.26
C CYS A 155 -28.68 -14.93 -31.49
N GLY A 156 -29.76 -14.16 -31.42
CA GLY A 156 -31.05 -14.58 -31.96
C GLY A 156 -30.97 -14.49 -33.47
N ASP A 157 -31.58 -15.45 -34.15
CA ASP A 157 -31.69 -15.47 -35.60
C ASP A 157 -32.36 -14.19 -36.11
N GLY A 158 -31.63 -13.42 -36.93
CA GLY A 158 -32.20 -12.30 -37.70
C GLY A 158 -31.33 -11.04 -37.74
N CYS A 159 -30.25 -11.07 -38.53
CA CYS A 159 -29.72 -9.98 -39.38
C CYS A 159 -28.55 -10.54 -40.20
#